data_AF-A0A537VMB1-F1
#
_entry.id   AF-A0A537VMB1-F1
#
_cell.length_a   1.000
_cell.length_b   1.000
_cell.length_c   1.000
_cell.angle_alpha   90.00
_cell.angle_beta   90.00
_cell.angle_gamma   90.00
#
_symmetry.space_group_name_H-M   'P 1'
#
loop_
_entity.id
_entity.type
_entity.pdbx_description
1 polymer ?
#
loop_
_entity_poly.entity_id
_entity_poly.type
_entity_poly.pdbx_seq_one_letter_code
_entity_poly.pdbx_strand_id
1 'polypeptide(L)' 'MTFGVDASRWADALAGLVKDGRVRRIELRQIDATAAGDHPAASLLREVGFVDGYRGLTLRG' A
#
# COMPACT_ATOMS: atom_id res chain seq x y z
N MET A 1 1.39 -1.24 20.87
CA MET A 1 2.21 -0.36 20.02
C MET A 1 1.58 -0.40 18.64
N THR A 2 0.54 0.40 18.41
CA THR A 2 -0.10 0.54 17.10
C THR A 2 0.80 1.44 16.27
N PHE A 3 1.39 0.90 15.19
CA PHE A 3 2.11 1.69 14.19
C PHE A 3 1.10 2.50 13.34
N GLY A 4 0.30 3.31 14.00
CA GLY A 4 -0.84 4.00 13.42
C GLY A 4 -0.95 5.39 14.01
N VAL A 5 -0.33 6.36 13.33
CA VAL A 5 -0.79 7.75 13.44
C VAL A 5 -1.05 8.36 12.07
N ASP A 6 -0.37 7.92 11.00
CA ASP A 6 -0.64 8.44 9.65
C ASP A 6 -0.46 7.39 8.56
N ALA A 7 -1.59 7.00 7.95
CA ALA A 7 -1.58 6.08 6.81
C ALA A 7 -0.91 6.65 5.57
N SER A 8 -0.97 7.97 5.41
CA SER A 8 -0.31 8.73 4.35
C SER A 8 1.20 8.48 4.30
N ARG A 9 1.87 8.57 5.46
CA ARG A 9 3.33 8.51 5.52
C ARG A 9 3.89 7.17 5.05
N TRP A 10 3.28 6.06 5.44
CA TRP A 10 3.77 4.76 5.01
C TRP A 10 3.35 4.40 3.59
N ALA A 11 2.17 4.86 3.13
CA ALA A 11 1.77 4.65 1.74
C ALA A 11 2.68 5.37 0.74
N ASP A 12 3.03 6.64 1.04
CA ASP A 12 4.01 7.39 0.24
C ASP A 12 5.38 6.71 0.25
N ALA A 13 5.82 6.21 1.41
CA ALA A 13 7.09 5.50 1.52
C ALA A 13 7.08 4.21 0.67
N LEU A 14 6.00 3.42 0.69
CA LEU A 14 5.85 2.23 -0.14
C LEU A 14 5.85 2.58 -1.63
N ALA A 15 5.13 3.63 -2.02
CA ALA A 15 5.12 4.10 -3.40
C ALA A 15 6.51 4.57 -3.85
N GLY A 16 7.24 5.25 -2.96
CA GLY A 16 8.62 5.69 -3.17
C GLY A 16 9.57 4.52 -3.44
N LEU A 17 9.45 3.39 -2.73
CA LEU A 17 10.29 2.21 -2.98
C LEU A 17 10.17 1.69 -4.42
N VAL A 18 8.96 1.74 -4.98
CA VAL A 18 8.71 1.30 -6.36
C VAL A 18 9.18 2.36 -7.36
N LYS A 19 8.84 3.63 -7.13
CA LYS A 19 9.21 4.75 -8.00
C LYS A 19 10.73 4.97 -8.07
N ASP A 20 11.43 4.76 -6.96
CA ASP A 20 12.90 4.81 -6.88
C ASP A 20 13.57 3.58 -7.55
N GLY A 21 12.80 2.60 -8.04
CA GLY A 21 13.31 1.37 -8.62
C GLY A 21 13.96 0.41 -7.61
N ARG A 22 13.82 0.65 -6.31
CA ARG A 22 14.39 -0.20 -5.24
C ARG A 22 13.71 -1.56 -5.18
N VAL A 23 12.43 -1.59 -5.52
CA VAL A 23 11.66 -2.84 -5.70
C VAL A 23 10.85 -2.75 -7.00
N ARG A 24 10.74 -3.86 -7.72
CA ARG A 24 9.97 -3.90 -8.98
C ARG A 24 8.45 -3.91 -8.77
N ARG A 25 8.00 -4.43 -7.62
CA ARG A 25 6.58 -4.64 -7.33
C ARG A 25 6.35 -4.75 -5.83
N ILE A 26 5.24 -4.20 -5.37
CA ILE A 26 4.68 -4.44 -4.03
C ILE A 26 3.28 -5.05 -4.20
N GLU A 27 2.99 -6.08 -3.42
CA GLU A 27 1.65 -6.66 -3.28
C GLU A 27 1.24 -6.63 -1.81
N LEU A 28 0.30 -5.76 -1.48
CA LEU A 28 -0.29 -5.62 -0.16
C LEU A 28 -1.55 -6.49 -0.07
N ARG A 29 -1.52 -7.53 0.74
CA ARG A 29 -2.67 -8.42 0.97
C ARG A 29 -3.47 -8.07 2.22
N GLN A 30 -2.76 -7.70 3.28
CA GLN A 30 -3.33 -7.48 4.61
C GLN A 30 -2.63 -6.33 5.32
N ILE A 31 -3.39 -5.53 6.06
CA ILE A 31 -2.96 -4.45 6.93
C ILE A 31 -3.65 -4.68 8.28
N ASP A 32 -2.89 -4.86 9.36
CA ASP A 32 -3.43 -5.06 10.71
C ASP A 32 -4.57 -6.08 10.77
N ALA A 33 -4.30 -7.29 10.27
CA ALA A 33 -5.24 -8.39 10.13
C ALA A 33 -6.45 -8.17 9.18
N THR A 34 -6.61 -6.97 8.61
CA THR A 34 -7.68 -6.62 7.67
C THR A 34 -7.20 -6.75 6.23
N ALA A 35 -8.04 -7.23 5.32
CA ALA A 35 -7.71 -7.27 3.90
C ALA A 35 -7.36 -5.86 3.39
N ALA A 36 -6.28 -5.73 2.61
CA ALA A 36 -5.77 -4.42 2.21
C ALA A 36 -6.76 -3.59 1.38
N GLY A 37 -7.67 -4.24 0.65
CA GLY A 37 -8.73 -3.58 -0.12
C GLY A 37 -9.87 -3.04 0.75
N ASP A 38 -10.11 -3.63 1.91
CA ASP A 38 -11.18 -3.29 2.86
C ASP A 38 -10.70 -2.40 4.01
N HIS A 39 -9.39 -2.24 4.16
CA HIS A 39 -8.79 -1.41 5.20
C HIS A 39 -9.03 0.09 4.92
N PRO A 40 -9.21 0.95 5.94
CA PRO A 40 -9.42 2.40 5.75
C PRO A 40 -8.34 3.12 4.93
N ALA A 41 -7.13 2.57 4.89
CA ALA A 41 -6.01 3.10 4.09
C ALA A 41 -6.09 2.76 2.59
N ALA A 42 -7.03 1.92 2.16
CA ALA A 42 -7.12 1.45 0.78
C ALA A 42 -7.29 2.59 -0.23
N SER A 43 -8.14 3.58 0.08
CA SER A 43 -8.35 4.75 -0.78
C SER A 43 -7.06 5.55 -0.96
N LEU A 44 -6.32 5.76 0.13
CA LEU A 44 -5.05 6.48 0.11
C LEU A 44 -3.97 5.70 -0.66
N LEU A 45 -3.94 4.37 -0.53
CA LEU A 45 -3.05 3.54 -1.33
C LEU A 45 -3.35 3.64 -2.84
N ARG A 46 -4.63 3.73 -3.21
CA ARG A 46 -5.03 3.94 -4.60
C ARG A 46 -4.56 5.29 -5.14
N GLU A 47 -4.66 6.34 -4.33
CA GLU A 47 -4.17 7.69 -4.70
C GLU A 47 -2.67 7.72 -4.99
N VAL A 48 -1.86 6.95 -4.27
CA VAL A 48 -0.40 6.88 -4.51
C VAL A 48 0.00 5.91 -5.63
N GLY A 49 -0.97 5.22 -6.24
CA GLY A 49 -0.82 4.43 -7.46
C GLY A 49 -1.03 2.91 -7.30
N PHE A 50 -1.42 2.43 -6.12
CA PHE A 50 -1.80 1.02 -6.00
C PHE A 50 -3.10 0.74 -6.75
N VAL A 51 -3.19 -0.44 -7.37
CA VAL A 51 -4.38 -0.91 -8.07
C VAL A 51 -4.91 -2.18 -7.42
N ASP A 52 -6.22 -2.39 -7.49
CA ASP A 52 -6.86 -3.63 -7.04
C ASP A 52 -6.40 -4.81 -7.92
N GLY A 53 -5.72 -5.76 -7.29
CA GLY A 53 -5.31 -7.03 -7.89
C GLY A 53 -6.07 -8.20 -7.27
N TYR A 54 -5.80 -9.40 -7.77
CA TYR A 54 -6.53 -10.62 -7.39
C TYR A 54 -6.52 -10.95 -5.89
N ARG A 55 -5.47 -10.55 -5.14
CA ARG A 55 -5.31 -10.85 -3.70
C ARG A 55 -5.10 -9.61 -2.82
N GLY A 56 -5.43 -8.43 -3.33
CA GLY A 56 -5.21 -7.16 -2.63
C GLY A 56 -4.60 -6.09 -3.54
N LEU A 57 -4.01 -5.07 -2.93
CA LEU A 57 -3.50 -3.90 -3.63
C LEU A 57 -2.10 -4.16 -4.20
N THR A 58 -1.87 -3.82 -5.45
CA THR A 58 -0.60 -4.01 -6.14
C THR A 58 -0.07 -2.70 -6.69
N LEU A 59 1.22 -2.44 -6.54
CA LEU A 59 1.93 -1.37 -7.22
C LEU A 59 3.12 -1.94 -7.99
N ARG A 60 3.36 -1.45 -9.21
CA ARG A 60 4.44 -1.88 -10.10
C ARG A 60 5.17 -0.66 -10.64
N GLY A 61 6.49 -0.77 -10.77
CA GLY A 61 7.37 0.25 -11.33
C GLY A 61 7.61 0.04 -12.81
#